data_AF-A0A0Q6P1H0-F1
#
_entry.id   AF-A0A0Q6P1H0-F1
#
_cell.length_a   1.000
_cell.length_b   1.000
_cell.length_c   1.000
_cell.angle_alpha   90.00
_cell.angle_beta   90.00
_cell.angle_gamma   90.00
#
_symmetry.space_group_name_H-M   'P 1'
#
loop_
_entity.id
_entity.type
_entity.pdbx_description
1 polymer ?
#
loop_
_entity_poly.entity_id
_entity_poly.type
_entity_poly.pdbx_seq_one_letter_code
_entity_poly.pdbx_strand_id
1 'polypeptide(L)'
;MKTEFLRLEYNDPKTIIPDLYVRALGYDLFIEVAVTHFADDAKIQRLREHKIPAVEIDLSKLPRDALRNAITEAVLKTARRRWLFHPGIDAARAKQDADEIGWQQERDRRHAAAAARHQSRVEETAAAYRQALAKLAGRDIALPRQAELQAVGLAEYVGRDVAGFACFSEPPAVWQSIILAEVFHDRCLGNAACKSVPIANHLEKRRLIQKPFLRVSSEVADEINVIEARFASPWKAVDNYLKYLLGEGVLVQQGYEVACHHVRQSMERQDAG
;
A
#
# COMPACT_ATOMS: atom_id res chain seq x y z
N MET A 1 -23.50 -21.74 -49.13
CA MET A 1 -22.07 -22.06 -49.33
C MET A 1 -21.92 -23.56 -49.16
N LYS A 2 -21.65 -24.34 -50.22
CA LYS A 2 -21.48 -25.79 -50.11
C LYS A 2 -20.09 -26.06 -49.52
N THR A 3 -20.02 -26.83 -48.44
CA THR A 3 -18.76 -27.42 -47.97
C THR A 3 -18.30 -28.42 -49.02
N GLU A 4 -17.30 -28.08 -49.82
CA GLU A 4 -16.66 -29.04 -50.71
C GLU A 4 -15.66 -29.86 -49.91
N PHE A 5 -15.99 -31.13 -49.67
CA PHE A 5 -15.06 -32.10 -49.10
C PHE A 5 -14.09 -32.53 -50.21
N LEU A 6 -13.05 -31.71 -50.42
CA LEU A 6 -11.92 -32.11 -51.25
C LEU A 6 -11.01 -33.03 -50.43
N ARG A 7 -11.21 -34.34 -50.57
CA ARG A 7 -10.21 -35.32 -50.14
C ARG A 7 -9.06 -35.27 -51.13
N LEU A 8 -8.08 -34.41 -50.85
CA LEU A 8 -6.73 -34.56 -51.38
C LEU A 8 -5.95 -35.37 -50.35
N GLU A 9 -5.49 -36.57 -50.74
CA GLU A 9 -4.49 -37.28 -49.97
C GLU A 9 -3.22 -36.42 -49.97
N TYR A 10 -2.95 -35.73 -48.86
CA TYR A 10 -1.74 -34.94 -48.68
C TYR A 10 -0.57 -35.93 -48.49
N ASN A 11 0.05 -36.31 -49.59
CA ASN A 11 1.28 -37.11 -49.62
C ASN A 11 2.47 -36.19 -49.92
N ASP A 12 2.85 -35.36 -48.96
CA ASP A 12 4.25 -34.88 -48.88
C ASP A 12 4.98 -35.74 -47.83
N PRO A 13 5.66 -36.83 -48.25
CA PRO A 13 6.27 -37.80 -47.33
C PRO A 13 7.46 -37.24 -46.54
N LYS A 14 7.82 -35.96 -46.67
CA LYS A 14 9.01 -35.37 -46.02
C LYS A 14 8.74 -34.48 -44.81
N THR A 15 7.49 -34.20 -44.44
CA THR A 15 7.22 -33.14 -43.43
C THR A 15 6.21 -33.56 -42.36
N ILE A 16 4.92 -33.72 -42.67
CA ILE A 16 3.88 -34.10 -41.70
C ILE A 16 2.75 -34.85 -42.43
N ILE A 17 2.39 -36.05 -41.96
CA ILE A 17 1.29 -36.84 -42.51
C ILE A 17 0.12 -36.83 -41.49
N PRO A 18 -1.02 -36.18 -41.82
CA PRO A 18 -2.22 -36.23 -40.99
C PRO A 18 -3.09 -37.46 -41.30
N ASP A 19 -3.92 -37.88 -40.35
CA ASP A 19 -4.93 -38.92 -40.61
C ASP A 19 -6.01 -38.43 -41.59
N LEU A 20 -6.40 -37.16 -41.48
CA LEU A 20 -7.26 -36.50 -42.45
C LEU A 20 -6.77 -35.08 -42.74
N TYR A 21 -6.85 -34.71 -44.01
CA TYR A 21 -6.67 -33.34 -44.47
C TYR A 21 -8.00 -32.79 -44.93
N VAL A 22 -8.42 -31.66 -44.35
CA VAL A 22 -9.69 -31.01 -44.68
C VAL A 22 -9.43 -29.58 -45.11
N ARG A 23 -9.92 -29.24 -46.31
CA ARG A 23 -10.05 -27.86 -46.76
C ARG A 23 -11.51 -27.43 -46.64
N ALA A 24 -11.80 -26.47 -45.77
CA ALA A 24 -13.15 -25.98 -45.58
C ALA A 24 -13.15 -24.46 -45.38
N LEU A 25 -14.07 -23.75 -46.04
CA LEU A 25 -14.22 -22.29 -45.92
C LEU A 25 -12.92 -21.50 -46.18
N GLY A 26 -12.05 -22.03 -47.05
CA GLY A 26 -10.75 -21.42 -47.37
C GLY A 26 -9.63 -21.72 -46.36
N TYR A 27 -9.87 -22.55 -45.36
CA TYR A 27 -8.88 -22.97 -44.37
C TYR A 27 -8.42 -24.40 -44.61
N ASP A 28 -7.12 -24.61 -44.40
CA ASP A 28 -6.49 -25.93 -44.36
C ASP A 28 -6.40 -26.40 -42.91
N LEU A 29 -6.93 -27.60 -42.64
CA LEU A 29 -6.99 -28.19 -41.30
C LEU A 29 -6.53 -29.64 -41.34
N PHE A 30 -5.55 -29.94 -40.50
CA PHE A 30 -5.13 -31.32 -40.23
C PHE A 30 -5.98 -31.90 -39.10
N ILE A 31 -6.39 -33.15 -39.25
CA ILE A 31 -7.12 -33.88 -38.21
C ILE A 31 -6.34 -35.15 -37.89
N GLU A 32 -6.06 -35.33 -36.61
CA GLU A 32 -5.48 -36.55 -36.03
C GLU A 32 -6.56 -37.31 -35.26
N VAL A 33 -6.56 -38.64 -35.34
CA VAL A 33 -7.53 -39.50 -34.66
C VAL A 33 -6.78 -40.36 -33.64
N ALA A 34 -6.88 -39.97 -32.37
CA ALA A 34 -6.25 -40.70 -31.27
C ALA A 34 -7.14 -41.86 -30.82
N VAL A 35 -6.71 -43.10 -31.09
CA VAL A 35 -7.37 -44.32 -30.61
C VAL A 35 -6.62 -44.93 -29.41
N THR A 36 -5.32 -45.16 -29.55
CA THR A 36 -4.46 -45.67 -28.47
C THR A 36 -3.24 -44.79 -28.21
N HIS A 37 -2.89 -43.98 -29.20
CA HIS A 37 -1.75 -43.07 -29.16
C HIS A 37 -2.26 -41.68 -29.52
N PHE A 38 -1.83 -40.71 -28.72
CA PHE A 38 -2.05 -39.30 -28.98
C PHE A 38 -0.84 -38.73 -29.73
N ALA A 39 -1.04 -37.64 -30.46
CA ALA A 39 0.04 -36.87 -31.07
C ALA A 39 1.04 -36.44 -29.99
N ASP A 40 2.32 -36.67 -30.28
CA ASP A 40 3.43 -36.32 -29.41
C ASP A 40 3.88 -34.87 -29.60
N ASP A 41 4.72 -34.39 -28.68
CA ASP A 41 5.26 -33.04 -28.74
C ASP A 41 6.08 -32.78 -30.02
N ALA A 42 6.75 -33.80 -30.55
CA ALA A 42 7.53 -33.70 -31.79
C ALA A 42 6.64 -33.46 -33.03
N LYS A 43 5.46 -34.08 -33.09
CA LYS A 43 4.45 -33.83 -34.14
C LYS A 43 3.82 -32.46 -33.96
N ILE A 44 3.46 -32.08 -32.72
CA ILE A 44 2.91 -30.75 -32.40
C ILE A 44 3.90 -29.63 -32.77
N GLN A 45 5.19 -29.81 -32.49
CA GLN A 45 6.22 -28.83 -32.81
C GLN A 45 6.39 -28.63 -34.31
N ARG A 46 6.37 -29.72 -35.10
CA ARG A 46 6.36 -29.61 -36.56
C ARG A 46 5.12 -28.87 -37.08
N LEU A 47 3.94 -29.16 -36.53
CA LEU A 47 2.71 -28.44 -36.89
C LEU A 47 2.83 -26.93 -36.62
N ARG A 48 3.46 -26.54 -35.50
CA ARG A 48 3.77 -25.14 -35.16
C ARG A 48 4.73 -24.50 -36.17
N GLU A 49 5.84 -25.15 -36.48
CA GLU A 49 6.86 -24.66 -37.42
C GLU A 49 6.30 -24.43 -38.82
N HIS A 50 5.49 -25.36 -39.29
CA HIS A 50 4.82 -25.27 -40.59
C HIS A 50 3.56 -24.38 -40.56
N LYS A 51 3.14 -23.91 -39.38
CA LYS A 51 1.95 -23.09 -39.14
C LYS A 51 0.66 -23.72 -39.70
N ILE A 52 0.54 -25.03 -39.63
CA ILE A 52 -0.63 -25.77 -40.14
C ILE A 52 -1.59 -26.07 -38.99
N PRO A 53 -2.79 -25.45 -38.94
CA PRO A 53 -3.78 -25.72 -37.91
C PRO A 53 -4.12 -27.21 -37.84
N ALA A 54 -4.16 -27.75 -36.63
CA ALA A 54 -4.43 -29.17 -36.43
C ALA A 54 -5.28 -29.41 -35.19
N VAL A 55 -6.26 -30.30 -35.33
CA VAL A 55 -7.12 -30.76 -34.24
C VAL A 55 -6.95 -32.26 -34.07
N GLU A 56 -6.97 -32.73 -32.84
CA GLU A 56 -7.00 -34.14 -32.52
C GLU A 56 -8.37 -34.53 -31.97
N ILE A 57 -8.92 -35.62 -32.49
CA ILE A 57 -10.17 -36.24 -32.07
C ILE A 57 -9.83 -37.45 -31.21
N ASP A 58 -10.26 -37.43 -29.95
CA ASP A 58 -10.03 -38.50 -28.98
C ASP A 58 -11.12 -39.57 -29.08
N LEU A 59 -10.78 -40.70 -29.72
CA LEU A 59 -11.59 -41.91 -29.79
C LEU A 59 -11.12 -42.99 -28.81
N SER A 60 -10.19 -42.70 -27.89
CA SER A 60 -9.62 -43.69 -26.97
C SER A 60 -10.63 -44.35 -26.03
N LYS A 61 -11.78 -43.71 -25.85
CA LYS A 61 -12.89 -44.20 -25.03
C LYS A 61 -13.92 -45.03 -25.80
N LEU A 62 -13.78 -45.15 -27.12
CA LEU A 62 -14.73 -45.92 -27.94
C LEU A 62 -14.34 -47.41 -27.90
N PRO A 63 -15.30 -48.34 -27.69
CA PRO A 63 -15.03 -49.77 -27.78
C PRO A 63 -14.44 -50.16 -29.14
N ARG A 64 -13.49 -51.11 -29.16
CA ARG A 64 -12.79 -51.52 -30.39
C ARG A 64 -13.70 -52.23 -31.40
N ASP A 65 -14.78 -52.83 -30.93
CA ASP A 65 -15.83 -53.50 -31.70
C ASP A 65 -17.02 -52.57 -32.00
N ALA A 66 -16.87 -51.26 -31.78
CA ALA A 66 -17.94 -50.30 -32.05
C ALA A 66 -18.39 -50.34 -33.52
N LEU A 67 -19.71 -50.36 -33.70
CA LEU A 67 -20.32 -50.33 -35.02
C LEU A 67 -20.04 -49.00 -35.72
N ARG A 68 -20.05 -49.02 -37.07
CA ARG A 68 -19.85 -47.84 -37.92
C ARG A 68 -20.67 -46.63 -37.49
N ASN A 69 -21.93 -46.81 -37.11
CA ASN A 69 -22.80 -45.72 -36.68
C ASN A 69 -22.30 -45.06 -35.37
N ALA A 70 -21.78 -45.85 -34.44
CA ALA A 70 -21.21 -45.36 -33.19
C ALA A 70 -19.88 -44.60 -33.43
N ILE A 71 -19.04 -45.09 -34.35
CA ILE A 71 -17.81 -44.39 -34.76
C ILE A 71 -18.16 -43.05 -35.43
N THR A 72 -19.12 -43.04 -36.36
CA THR A 72 -19.57 -41.82 -37.05
C THR A 72 -20.10 -40.80 -36.04
N GLU A 73 -20.94 -41.22 -35.09
CA GLU A 73 -21.47 -40.34 -34.07
C GLU A 73 -20.37 -39.79 -33.15
N ALA A 74 -19.38 -40.61 -32.81
CA ALA A 74 -18.21 -40.18 -32.05
C ALA A 74 -17.41 -39.11 -32.80
N VAL A 75 -16.97 -39.40 -34.02
CA VAL A 75 -16.15 -38.47 -34.83
C VAL A 75 -16.89 -37.17 -35.10
N LEU A 76 -18.18 -37.22 -35.42
CA LEU A 76 -18.94 -36.04 -35.80
C LEU A 76 -19.46 -35.24 -34.61
N LYS A 77 -19.77 -35.86 -33.46
CA LYS A 77 -20.47 -35.18 -32.36
C LYS A 77 -19.82 -35.39 -31.00
N THR A 78 -19.66 -36.63 -30.56
CA THR A 78 -19.48 -36.91 -29.12
C THR A 78 -18.02 -37.02 -28.66
N ALA A 79 -17.07 -37.28 -29.57
CA ALA A 79 -15.65 -37.38 -29.23
C ALA A 79 -15.09 -36.03 -28.79
N ARG A 80 -14.18 -36.05 -27.80
CA ARG A 80 -13.48 -34.85 -27.35
C ARG A 80 -12.52 -34.39 -28.44
N ARG A 81 -12.39 -33.07 -28.60
CA ARG A 81 -11.50 -32.46 -29.59
C ARG A 81 -10.58 -31.48 -28.89
N ARG A 82 -9.31 -31.49 -29.26
CA ARG A 82 -8.33 -30.49 -28.79
C ARG A 82 -7.52 -29.96 -29.96
N TRP A 83 -7.23 -28.66 -29.93
CA TRP A 83 -6.26 -28.08 -30.85
C TRP A 83 -4.86 -28.60 -30.48
N LEU A 84 -4.19 -29.23 -31.45
CA LEU A 84 -2.76 -29.49 -31.37
C LEU A 84 -1.98 -28.21 -31.64
N PHE A 85 -2.44 -27.44 -32.64
CA PHE A 85 -1.92 -26.12 -32.98
C PHE A 85 -3.01 -25.29 -33.65
N HIS A 86 -3.09 -24.01 -33.28
CA HIS A 86 -3.83 -23.00 -34.04
C HIS A 86 -3.12 -21.65 -33.92
N PRO A 87 -2.74 -21.00 -35.02
CA PRO A 87 -1.91 -19.80 -34.98
C PRO A 87 -2.57 -18.66 -34.20
N GLY A 88 -3.89 -18.50 -34.32
CA GLY A 88 -4.63 -17.48 -33.57
C GLY A 88 -4.74 -17.77 -32.06
N ILE A 89 -4.75 -19.06 -31.65
CA ILE A 89 -4.83 -19.41 -30.22
C ILE A 89 -3.46 -19.19 -29.58
N ASP A 90 -2.40 -19.62 -30.25
CA ASP A 90 -1.04 -19.43 -29.76
C ASP A 90 -0.64 -17.96 -29.71
N ALA A 91 -1.00 -17.17 -30.74
CA ALA A 91 -0.77 -15.73 -30.73
C ALA A 91 -1.53 -15.04 -29.60
N ALA A 92 -2.77 -15.46 -29.33
CA ALA A 92 -3.55 -14.92 -28.20
C ALA A 92 -2.91 -15.27 -26.85
N ARG A 93 -2.43 -16.51 -26.67
CA ARG A 93 -1.70 -16.94 -25.46
C ARG A 93 -0.40 -16.17 -25.28
N ALA A 94 0.43 -16.10 -26.31
CA ALA A 94 1.69 -15.36 -26.26
C ALA A 94 1.48 -13.87 -25.92
N LYS A 95 0.39 -13.27 -26.41
CA LYS A 95 0.01 -11.91 -26.04
C LYS A 95 -0.40 -11.82 -24.56
N GLN A 96 -1.23 -12.75 -24.08
CA GLN A 96 -1.63 -12.78 -22.67
C GLN A 96 -0.43 -12.93 -21.73
N ASP A 97 0.49 -13.84 -22.05
CA ASP A 97 1.71 -14.06 -21.26
C ASP A 97 2.59 -12.78 -21.26
N ALA A 98 2.74 -12.12 -22.41
CA ALA A 98 3.48 -10.86 -22.50
C ALA A 98 2.81 -9.72 -21.72
N ASP A 99 1.48 -9.61 -21.79
CA ASP A 99 0.70 -8.61 -21.06
C ASP A 99 0.82 -8.87 -19.53
N GLU A 100 0.76 -10.13 -19.09
CA GLU A 100 0.94 -10.52 -17.68
C GLU A 100 2.34 -10.16 -17.16
N ILE A 101 3.39 -10.46 -17.91
CA ILE A 101 4.76 -10.07 -17.58
C ILE A 101 4.86 -8.54 -17.48
N GLY A 102 4.27 -7.80 -18.42
CA GLY A 102 4.24 -6.34 -18.41
C GLY A 102 3.52 -5.76 -17.18
N TRP A 103 2.37 -6.33 -16.81
CA TRP A 103 1.65 -5.93 -15.60
C TRP A 103 2.42 -6.23 -14.32
N GLN A 104 3.08 -7.39 -14.25
CA GLN A 104 3.90 -7.75 -13.10
C GLN A 104 5.07 -6.79 -12.93
N GLN A 105 5.81 -6.49 -14.00
CA GLN A 105 6.92 -5.52 -13.97
C GLN A 105 6.45 -4.13 -13.53
N GLU A 106 5.32 -3.65 -14.03
CA GLU A 106 4.77 -2.34 -13.65
C GLU A 106 4.31 -2.32 -12.17
N ARG A 107 3.71 -3.41 -11.68
CA ARG A 107 3.37 -3.54 -10.25
C ARG A 107 4.62 -3.51 -9.38
N ASP A 108 5.63 -4.30 -9.72
CA ASP A 108 6.89 -4.37 -8.97
C ASP A 108 7.60 -3.01 -8.98
N ARG A 109 7.59 -2.31 -10.11
CA ARG A 109 8.11 -0.94 -10.22
C ARG A 109 7.36 0.03 -9.29
N ARG A 110 6.02 -0.03 -9.25
CA ARG A 110 5.21 0.83 -8.37
C ARG A 110 5.48 0.54 -6.90
N HIS A 111 5.56 -0.72 -6.52
CA HIS A 111 5.88 -1.12 -5.15
C HIS A 111 7.29 -0.67 -4.75
N ALA A 112 8.29 -0.89 -5.61
CA ALA A 112 9.66 -0.44 -5.38
C ALA A 112 9.74 1.09 -5.27
N ALA A 113 9.04 1.83 -6.14
CA ALA A 113 9.01 3.29 -6.08
C ALA A 113 8.30 3.81 -4.83
N ALA A 114 7.22 3.17 -4.39
CA ALA A 114 6.54 3.52 -3.14
C ALA A 114 7.43 3.25 -1.91
N ALA A 115 8.09 2.09 -1.87
CA ALA A 115 9.02 1.73 -0.80
C ALA A 115 10.22 2.69 -0.75
N ALA A 116 10.80 3.04 -1.90
CA ALA A 116 11.90 4.01 -1.97
C ALA A 116 11.46 5.40 -1.47
N ARG A 117 10.28 5.89 -1.88
CA ARG A 117 9.73 7.17 -1.39
C ARG A 117 9.48 7.15 0.10
N HIS A 118 8.95 6.05 0.64
CA HIS A 118 8.74 5.86 2.06
C HIS A 118 10.07 5.92 2.83
N GLN A 119 11.06 5.15 2.39
CA GLN A 119 12.40 5.13 2.98
C GLN A 119 13.06 6.51 2.96
N SER A 120 13.05 7.21 1.81
CA SER A 120 13.58 8.57 1.73
C SER A 120 12.85 9.53 2.67
N ARG A 121 11.53 9.39 2.82
CA ARG A 121 10.75 10.22 3.75
C ARG A 121 11.16 10.00 5.20
N VAL A 122 11.40 8.74 5.61
CA VAL A 122 11.88 8.39 6.96
C VAL A 122 13.26 9.01 7.19
N GLU A 123 14.20 8.81 6.28
CA GLU A 123 15.58 9.30 6.38
C GLU A 123 15.65 10.84 6.41
N GLU A 124 14.95 11.52 5.50
CA GLU A 124 14.89 12.98 5.44
C GLU A 124 14.31 13.57 6.72
N THR A 125 13.23 12.97 7.25
CA THR A 125 12.58 13.46 8.46
C THR A 125 13.46 13.22 9.70
N ALA A 126 14.12 12.05 9.80
CA ALA A 126 15.08 11.76 10.85
C ALA A 126 16.28 12.72 10.81
N ALA A 127 16.83 12.98 9.62
CA ALA A 127 17.91 13.95 9.44
C ALA A 127 17.49 15.37 9.83
N ALA A 128 16.28 15.79 9.44
CA ALA A 128 15.71 17.07 9.86
C ALA A 128 15.56 17.16 11.38
N TYR A 129 15.16 16.08 12.04
CA TYR A 129 15.05 16.03 13.50
C TYR A 129 16.39 16.19 14.20
N ARG A 130 17.44 15.49 13.74
CA ARG A 130 18.80 15.68 14.25
C ARG A 130 19.31 17.11 14.10
N GLN A 131 19.05 17.73 12.95
CA GLN A 131 19.42 19.12 12.73
C GLN A 131 18.65 20.07 13.65
N ALA A 132 17.36 19.81 13.90
CA ALA A 132 16.55 20.59 14.83
C ALA A 132 17.08 20.47 16.27
N LEU A 133 17.46 19.27 16.72
CA LEU A 133 18.08 19.05 18.02
C LEU A 133 19.36 19.89 18.19
N ALA A 134 20.25 19.86 17.19
CA ALA A 134 21.49 20.63 17.23
C ALA A 134 21.24 22.14 17.28
N LYS A 135 20.21 22.65 16.59
CA LYS A 135 19.86 24.08 16.58
C LYS A 135 19.30 24.59 17.90
N LEU A 136 18.66 23.72 18.68
CA LEU A 136 18.05 24.07 19.96
C LEU A 136 19.04 24.02 21.12
N ALA A 137 20.18 23.34 20.96
CA ALA A 137 21.22 23.27 21.98
C ALA A 137 21.83 24.67 22.24
N GLY A 138 21.79 25.11 23.51
CA GLY A 138 22.51 26.30 23.98
C GLY A 138 21.88 27.66 23.66
N ARG A 139 20.59 27.71 23.30
CA ARG A 139 19.88 28.98 23.17
C ARG A 139 19.46 29.53 24.54
N ASP A 140 19.73 30.80 24.76
CA ASP A 140 19.14 31.58 25.84
C ASP A 140 17.74 32.03 25.44
N ILE A 141 16.76 31.93 26.35
CA ILE A 141 15.34 31.91 25.96
C ILE A 141 14.53 32.86 26.84
N ALA A 142 13.93 33.87 26.20
CA ALA A 142 12.88 34.66 26.82
C ALA A 142 11.58 33.84 26.85
N LEU A 143 11.05 33.60 28.05
CA LEU A 143 9.79 32.89 28.25
C LEU A 143 8.59 33.81 27.90
N PRO A 144 7.74 33.45 26.93
CA PRO A 144 6.50 34.16 26.72
C PRO A 144 5.65 34.15 27.99
N ARG A 145 5.09 35.31 28.35
CA ARG A 145 4.18 35.49 29.50
C ARG A 145 4.77 34.96 30.82
N GLN A 146 6.08 35.10 31.01
CA GLN A 146 6.79 34.65 32.20
C GLN A 146 6.17 35.17 33.51
N ALA A 147 5.88 36.47 33.58
CA ALA A 147 5.33 37.09 34.79
C ALA A 147 3.96 36.51 35.17
N GLU A 148 3.12 36.23 34.17
CA GLU A 148 1.80 35.62 34.40
C GLU A 148 1.93 34.19 34.89
N LEU A 149 2.81 33.39 34.27
CA LEU A 149 3.09 32.02 34.70
C LEU A 149 3.72 31.97 36.10
N GLN A 150 4.56 32.95 36.46
CA GLN A 150 5.10 33.07 37.81
C GLN A 150 4.00 33.39 38.83
N ALA A 151 3.08 34.30 38.50
CA ALA A 151 1.98 34.68 39.37
C ALA A 151 1.04 33.51 39.71
N VAL A 152 0.87 32.55 38.79
CA VAL A 152 0.05 31.34 38.98
C VAL A 152 0.84 30.08 39.35
N GLY A 153 2.15 30.22 39.62
CA GLY A 153 3.01 29.10 40.02
C GLY A 153 3.28 28.07 38.92
N LEU A 154 3.02 28.39 37.65
CA LEU A 154 3.17 27.45 36.52
C LEU A 154 4.53 27.56 35.81
N ALA A 155 5.33 28.57 36.12
CA ALA A 155 6.61 28.83 35.46
C ALA A 155 7.67 27.71 35.67
N GLU A 156 7.56 26.89 36.72
CA GLU A 156 8.50 25.79 36.98
C GLU A 156 8.21 24.53 36.14
N TYR A 157 7.03 24.45 35.51
CA TYR A 157 6.59 23.28 34.73
C TYR A 157 6.83 23.43 33.23
N VAL A 158 7.61 24.42 32.80
CA VAL A 158 8.02 24.61 31.40
C VAL A 158 9.52 24.33 31.22
N GLY A 159 9.97 24.12 29.98
CA GLY A 159 11.37 23.83 29.67
C GLY A 159 11.73 22.34 29.68
N ARG A 160 10.74 21.45 29.59
CA ARG A 160 10.97 20.00 29.66
C ARG A 160 11.27 19.38 28.28
N ASP A 161 12.41 18.73 28.16
CA ASP A 161 12.81 17.94 26.99
C ASP A 161 12.02 16.62 26.89
N VAL A 162 10.77 16.69 26.45
CA VAL A 162 9.95 15.50 26.15
C VAL A 162 10.29 14.91 24.79
N ALA A 163 10.11 13.60 24.59
CA ALA A 163 10.31 13.01 23.26
C ALA A 163 9.47 13.74 22.20
N GLY A 164 10.10 14.14 21.10
CA GLY A 164 9.53 14.96 20.02
C GLY A 164 9.63 16.48 20.22
N PHE A 165 10.26 16.99 21.29
CA PHE A 165 10.35 18.44 21.54
C PHE A 165 11.04 19.23 20.40
N ALA A 166 11.98 18.61 19.68
CA ALA A 166 12.65 19.26 18.56
C ALA A 166 11.81 19.31 17.28
N CYS A 167 10.57 18.80 17.31
CA CYS A 167 9.62 19.04 16.23
C CYS A 167 9.11 20.49 16.19
N PHE A 168 9.29 21.24 17.27
CA PHE A 168 8.90 22.64 17.36
C PHE A 168 10.05 23.56 16.93
N SER A 169 9.72 24.70 16.32
CA SER A 169 10.69 25.72 15.91
C SER A 169 11.30 26.45 17.10
N GLU A 170 10.53 26.51 18.19
CA GLU A 170 10.92 27.15 19.44
C GLU A 170 11.32 26.11 20.49
N PRO A 171 12.19 26.48 21.44
CA PRO A 171 12.56 25.61 22.56
C PRO A 171 11.37 25.17 23.43
N PRO A 172 11.52 24.06 24.18
CA PRO A 172 10.50 23.52 25.07
C PRO A 172 9.76 24.57 25.89
N ALA A 173 10.51 25.48 26.49
CA ALA A 173 9.98 26.45 27.42
C ALA A 173 8.99 27.44 26.78
N VAL A 174 9.15 27.74 25.48
CA VAL A 174 8.31 28.67 24.72
C VAL A 174 6.98 28.03 24.32
N TRP A 175 7.01 26.85 23.70
CA TRP A 175 5.74 26.24 23.27
C TRP A 175 4.97 25.65 24.46
N GLN A 176 5.65 25.21 25.53
CA GLN A 176 5.00 24.75 26.76
C GLN A 176 4.33 25.91 27.51
N SER A 177 4.95 27.09 27.55
CA SER A 177 4.32 28.28 28.14
C SER A 177 3.05 28.68 27.40
N ILE A 178 3.05 28.58 26.06
CA ILE A 178 1.88 28.83 25.23
C ILE A 178 0.74 27.84 25.54
N ILE A 179 1.04 26.55 25.75
CA ILE A 179 0.03 25.58 26.18
C ILE A 179 -0.57 26.00 27.53
N LEU A 180 0.26 26.26 28.54
CA LEU A 180 -0.24 26.62 29.88
C LEU A 180 -1.03 27.92 29.88
N ALA A 181 -0.52 28.96 29.22
CA ALA A 181 -1.14 30.28 29.21
C ALA A 181 -2.39 30.34 28.32
N GLU A 182 -2.37 29.75 27.13
CA GLU A 182 -3.49 29.92 26.19
C GLU A 182 -4.51 28.80 26.28
N VAL A 183 -4.07 27.55 26.42
CA VAL A 183 -4.99 26.40 26.45
C VAL A 183 -5.64 26.28 27.81
N PHE A 184 -4.85 26.33 28.89
CA PHE A 184 -5.37 26.07 30.24
C PHE A 184 -5.82 27.33 30.97
N HIS A 185 -5.11 28.44 30.83
CA HIS A 185 -5.50 29.71 31.45
C HIS A 185 -6.54 30.47 30.62
N ASP A 186 -6.27 30.76 29.34
CA ASP A 186 -7.22 31.52 28.50
C ASP A 186 -8.35 30.67 27.88
N ARG A 187 -8.29 29.34 28.00
CA ARG A 187 -9.27 28.38 27.42
C ARG A 187 -9.49 28.58 25.92
N CYS A 188 -8.43 28.85 25.17
CA CYS A 188 -8.48 29.22 23.74
C CYS A 188 -9.06 28.12 22.83
N LEU A 189 -9.17 26.88 23.32
CA LEU A 189 -9.79 25.75 22.61
C LEU A 189 -11.32 25.76 22.66
N GLY A 190 -11.94 26.66 23.43
CA GLY A 190 -13.41 26.75 23.57
C GLY A 190 -13.99 25.44 24.13
N ASN A 191 -14.97 24.88 23.43
CA ASN A 191 -15.60 23.59 23.79
C ASN A 191 -14.79 22.37 23.35
N ALA A 192 -13.65 22.54 22.67
CA ALA A 192 -12.83 21.41 22.25
C ALA A 192 -12.08 20.81 23.44
N ALA A 193 -12.09 19.48 23.51
CA ALA A 193 -11.39 18.72 24.52
C ALA A 193 -9.91 19.14 24.63
N CYS A 194 -9.42 19.35 25.85
CA CYS A 194 -8.00 19.57 26.12
C CYS A 194 -7.22 18.26 25.93
N LYS A 195 -7.01 17.88 24.67
CA LYS A 195 -6.28 16.67 24.25
C LYS A 195 -5.08 17.06 23.38
N SER A 196 -4.13 16.13 23.28
CA SER A 196 -2.87 16.32 22.56
C SER A 196 -3.04 16.75 21.09
N VAL A 197 -4.00 16.18 20.36
CA VAL A 197 -4.26 16.51 18.94
C VAL A 197 -4.83 17.93 18.77
N PRO A 198 -5.93 18.35 19.45
CA PRO A 198 -6.40 19.74 19.40
C PRO A 198 -5.33 20.77 19.77
N ILE A 199 -4.51 20.48 20.79
CA ILE A 199 -3.41 21.36 21.21
C ILE A 199 -2.34 21.43 20.13
N ALA A 200 -1.92 20.29 19.55
CA ALA A 200 -0.96 20.29 18.45
C ALA A 200 -1.47 21.09 17.24
N ASN A 201 -2.76 21.00 16.91
CA ASN A 201 -3.38 21.82 15.86
C ASN A 201 -3.35 23.32 16.19
N HIS A 202 -3.50 23.70 17.46
CA HIS A 202 -3.33 25.10 17.89
C HIS A 202 -1.88 25.58 17.69
N LEU A 203 -0.90 24.77 18.07
CA LEU A 203 0.52 25.06 17.87
C LEU A 203 0.90 25.10 16.37
N GLU A 204 0.26 24.28 15.53
CA GLU A 204 0.38 24.36 14.07
C GLU A 204 -0.12 25.70 13.53
N LYS A 205 -1.31 26.15 13.95
CA LYS A 205 -1.86 27.47 13.58
C LYS A 205 -0.95 28.62 14.00
N ARG A 206 -0.27 28.46 15.14
CA ARG A 206 0.77 29.38 15.65
C ARG A 206 2.11 29.28 14.93
N ARG A 207 2.24 28.38 13.94
CA ARG A 207 3.45 28.12 13.16
C ARG A 207 4.64 27.66 14.00
N LEU A 208 4.37 27.03 15.13
CA LEU A 208 5.41 26.54 16.06
C LEU A 208 5.91 25.15 15.68
N ILE A 209 5.23 24.41 14.82
CA ILE A 209 5.67 23.10 14.33
C ILE A 209 6.50 23.31 13.06
N GLN A 210 7.72 22.76 13.02
CA GLN A 210 8.57 22.91 11.84
C GLN A 210 7.98 22.11 10.66
N LYS A 211 8.13 22.65 9.45
CA LYS A 211 7.55 22.09 8.22
C LYS A 211 7.83 20.59 7.99
N PRO A 212 9.05 20.06 8.25
CA PRO A 212 9.33 18.64 8.04
C PRO A 212 8.45 17.70 8.90
N PHE A 213 7.97 18.18 10.05
CA PHE A 213 7.22 17.37 11.02
C PHE A 213 5.70 17.58 10.93
N LEU A 214 5.24 18.41 9.99
CA LEU A 214 3.82 18.54 9.70
C LEU A 214 3.31 17.26 9.04
N ARG A 215 2.21 16.71 9.59
CA ARG A 215 1.46 15.59 9.00
C ARG A 215 2.31 14.35 8.68
N VAL A 216 3.29 14.04 9.52
CA VAL A 216 4.01 12.76 9.49
C VAL A 216 3.02 11.64 9.84
N SER A 217 2.94 10.60 8.99
CA SER A 217 2.09 9.44 9.26
C SER A 217 2.61 8.66 10.48
N SER A 218 1.73 7.92 11.15
CA SER A 218 2.11 7.10 12.31
C SER A 218 3.18 6.07 11.94
N GLU A 219 3.06 5.43 10.78
CA GLU A 219 4.04 4.45 10.25
C GLU A 219 5.44 5.06 10.11
N VAL A 220 5.56 6.21 9.43
CA VAL A 220 6.83 6.93 9.30
C VAL A 220 7.35 7.36 10.68
N ALA A 221 6.46 7.82 11.56
CA ALA A 221 6.86 8.28 12.89
C ALA A 221 7.41 7.16 13.78
N ASP A 222 6.82 5.96 13.69
CA ASP A 222 7.26 4.79 14.44
C ASP A 222 8.61 4.28 13.91
N GLU A 223 8.83 4.27 12.59
CA GLU A 223 10.14 3.92 12.02
C GLU A 223 11.23 4.93 12.38
N ILE A 224 10.92 6.23 12.36
CA ILE A 224 11.88 7.24 12.83
C ILE A 224 12.20 7.02 14.31
N ASN A 225 11.22 6.67 15.15
CA ASN A 225 11.46 6.43 16.58
C ASN A 225 12.42 5.25 16.84
N VAL A 226 12.44 4.24 15.97
CA VAL A 226 13.42 3.13 16.04
C VAL A 226 14.85 3.64 15.81
N ILE A 227 15.04 4.59 14.90
CA ILE A 227 16.37 5.14 14.54
C ILE A 227 16.78 6.27 15.49
N GLU A 228 15.81 7.09 15.91
CA GLU A 228 15.98 8.27 16.75
C GLU A 228 15.02 8.19 17.93
N ALA A 229 15.44 7.53 19.02
CA ALA A 229 14.58 7.28 20.19
C ALA A 229 13.96 8.54 20.83
N ARG A 230 14.61 9.70 20.67
CA ARG A 230 14.10 11.00 21.14
C ARG A 230 12.99 11.57 20.25
N PHE A 231 12.74 11.00 19.07
CA PHE A 231 11.71 11.45 18.16
C PHE A 231 10.33 11.00 18.60
N ALA A 232 9.37 11.91 18.51
CA ALA A 232 7.95 11.61 18.52
C ALA A 232 7.25 12.65 17.63
N SER A 233 6.12 12.30 17.04
CA SER A 233 5.30 13.26 16.29
C SER A 233 4.90 14.46 17.17
N PRO A 234 4.59 15.64 16.60
CA PRO A 234 4.26 16.83 17.39
C PRO A 234 3.12 16.61 18.40
N TRP A 235 2.07 15.88 18.00
CA TRP A 235 0.97 15.56 18.91
C TRP A 235 1.41 14.63 20.04
N LYS A 236 2.30 13.68 19.77
CA LYS A 236 2.82 12.76 20.79
C LYS A 236 3.80 13.45 21.73
N ALA A 237 4.53 14.47 21.24
CA ALA A 237 5.33 15.35 22.10
C ALA A 237 4.44 16.16 23.06
N VAL A 238 3.33 16.72 22.58
CA VAL A 238 2.32 17.36 23.44
C VAL A 238 1.76 16.35 24.44
N ASP A 239 1.39 15.14 24.00
CA ASP A 239 0.89 14.08 24.87
C ASP A 239 1.87 13.72 26.00
N ASN A 240 3.16 13.59 25.68
CA ASN A 240 4.21 13.35 26.67
C ASN A 240 4.32 14.50 27.67
N TYR A 241 4.17 15.75 27.23
CA TYR A 241 4.16 16.90 28.12
C TYR A 241 2.92 16.93 29.03
N LEU A 242 1.73 16.63 28.50
CA LEU A 242 0.52 16.53 29.33
C LEU A 242 0.63 15.42 30.37
N LYS A 243 1.23 14.27 30.02
CA LYS A 243 1.52 13.18 30.96
C LYS A 243 2.47 13.60 32.07
N TYR A 244 3.51 14.38 31.73
CA TYR A 244 4.39 14.98 32.75
C TYR A 244 3.58 15.87 33.70
N LEU A 245 2.75 16.79 33.18
CA LEU A 245 1.95 17.68 34.02
C LEU A 245 0.92 16.94 34.90
N LEU A 246 0.37 15.82 34.41
CA LEU A 246 -0.48 14.93 35.21
C LEU A 246 0.31 14.26 36.34
N GLY A 247 1.53 13.80 36.06
CA GLY A 247 2.41 13.20 37.06
C GLY A 247 2.80 14.17 38.17
N GLU A 248 2.99 15.45 37.84
CA GLU A 248 3.26 16.53 38.79
C GLU A 248 2.00 17.05 39.51
N GLY A 249 0.81 16.52 39.21
CA GLY A 249 -0.45 16.98 39.80
C GLY A 249 -0.90 18.38 39.37
N VAL A 250 -0.26 18.97 38.36
CA VAL A 250 -0.64 20.27 37.77
C VAL A 250 -1.95 20.13 37.00
N LEU A 251 -2.11 19.02 36.28
CA LEU A 251 -3.36 18.66 35.61
C LEU A 251 -4.08 17.55 36.38
N VAL A 252 -5.41 17.52 36.27
CA VAL A 252 -6.27 16.44 36.73
C VAL A 252 -7.00 15.84 35.54
N GLN A 253 -7.12 14.51 35.54
CA GLN A 253 -7.90 13.80 34.54
C GLN A 253 -9.41 14.00 34.78
N GLN A 254 -10.12 14.51 33.78
CA GLN A 254 -11.57 14.59 33.74
C GLN A 254 -12.09 13.69 32.61
N GLY A 255 -12.36 12.42 32.93
CA GLY A 255 -12.71 11.43 31.92
C GLY A 255 -11.56 11.17 30.94
N TYR A 256 -11.76 11.48 29.66
CA TYR A 256 -10.73 11.38 28.61
C TYR A 256 -9.94 12.68 28.39
N GLU A 257 -10.15 13.71 29.22
CA GLU A 257 -9.58 15.05 29.07
C GLU A 257 -8.69 15.42 30.27
N VAL A 258 -7.92 16.50 30.14
CA VAL A 258 -7.10 17.05 31.22
C VAL A 258 -7.47 18.50 31.52
N ALA A 259 -7.48 18.89 32.79
CA ALA A 259 -7.78 20.25 33.26
C ALA A 259 -6.77 20.70 34.32
N CYS A 260 -6.43 21.98 34.38
CA CYS A 260 -5.43 22.51 35.32
C CYS A 260 -6.00 22.67 36.75
N HIS A 261 -5.31 22.13 37.75
CA HIS A 261 -5.72 22.14 39.16
C HIS A 261 -5.70 23.56 39.76
N HIS A 262 -4.70 24.38 39.41
CA HIS A 262 -4.51 25.73 39.96
C HIS A 262 -5.60 26.75 39.54
N VAL A 263 -6.25 26.56 38.40
CA VAL A 263 -7.32 27.46 37.92
C VAL A 263 -8.63 27.22 38.70
N ARG A 264 -8.80 26.05 39.32
CA ARG A 264 -10.03 25.69 40.04
C ARG A 264 -10.19 26.47 41.35
N GLN A 265 -9.09 26.78 42.05
CA GLN A 265 -9.15 27.54 43.31
C GLN A 265 -9.51 29.02 43.10
N SER A 266 -9.26 29.59 41.92
CA SER A 266 -9.69 30.96 41.60
C SER A 266 -11.18 31.05 41.28
N MET A 267 -11.80 29.97 40.79
CA MET A 267 -13.25 29.91 40.53
C MET A 267 -14.07 29.71 41.82
N GLU A 268 -13.62 28.87 42.76
CA GLU A 268 -14.35 28.68 44.04
C GLU A 268 -14.33 29.94 44.93
N ARG A 269 -13.43 30.90 44.68
CA ARG A 269 -13.41 32.19 45.37
C ARG A 269 -14.20 33.31 44.67
N GLN A 270 -14.55 33.15 43.40
CA GLN A 270 -15.33 34.15 42.65
C GLN A 270 -16.84 33.88 42.67
N ASP A 271 -17.27 32.64 42.91
CA ASP A 271 -18.69 32.29 43.08
C ASP A 271 -19.17 32.33 44.55
N ALA A 272 -18.30 32.75 45.48
CA ALA A 272 -18.59 32.87 46.92
C ALA A 272 -18.48 34.32 47.45
N GLY A 273 -18.50 35.33 46.57
CA GLY A 273 -18.41 36.75 46.89
C GLY A 273 -19.54 37.56 46.30
#